data_AF-A0A6G9Y881-F1
#
_entry.id   AF-A0A6G9Y881-F1
#
_cell.length_a   1.000
_cell.length_b   1.000
_cell.length_c   1.000
_cell.angle_alpha   90.00
_cell.angle_beta   90.00
_cell.angle_gamma   90.00
#
_symmetry.space_group_name_H-M   'P 1'
#
loop_
_entity.id
_entity.type
_entity.pdbx_description
1 polymer ?
#
loop_
_entity_poly.entity_id
_entity_poly.type
_entity_poly.pdbx_seq_one_letter_code
_entity_poly.pdbx_strand_id
1 'polypeptide(L)'
;MTSLRYEDRAEDSGDAADRRTVTELIRARHASGSRADGQRLVLVIEGGGSRGVYSSGMVQAIEELGLAGVFDAVYGTSAGAINGAWLLCGRATPGMRSWTDPEIMRRAIDPIRLLRGKPAFDLRYLVHQVYDGIEPMDFPAILANPTTFHPIATDVRTGLAVDLHRYIVDKRTLMIALRASAGLPILAGPPVTLGDSQYFDGGLSETVPIRTAVRAGATHALVLRTRRTDEKRPPAPRLHRVVGGGYMRMIAPGAYRAWLERPQQQSVEDNFLAGLGDAAFQIHPPAGSPSVDSASRNTALLSEALEIGRQAVHSALASAVRAA
;
A
#
# COMPACT_ATOMS: atom_id res chain seq x y z
N MET A 1 -16.62 -50.48 30.92
CA MET A 1 -16.50 -49.96 29.54
C MET A 1 -16.93 -48.50 29.56
N THR A 2 -16.31 -47.67 30.40
CA THR A 2 -15.07 -46.91 30.17
C THR A 2 -15.32 -45.70 29.27
N SER A 3 -15.90 -44.68 29.90
CA SER A 3 -15.76 -43.27 29.56
C SER A 3 -14.29 -42.89 29.63
N LEU A 4 -13.74 -42.36 28.54
CA LEU A 4 -12.43 -41.72 28.53
C LEU A 4 -12.63 -40.21 28.45
N ARG A 5 -12.41 -39.59 29.60
CA ARG A 5 -12.16 -38.17 29.80
C ARG A 5 -10.95 -37.77 28.95
N TYR A 6 -11.08 -36.70 28.19
CA TYR A 6 -9.92 -35.98 27.67
C TYR A 6 -9.54 -34.95 28.73
N GLU A 7 -8.55 -35.30 29.54
CA GLU A 7 -7.96 -34.45 30.56
C GLU A 7 -7.10 -33.35 29.94
N ASP A 8 -6.97 -32.29 30.72
CA ASP A 8 -6.09 -31.14 30.57
C ASP A 8 -4.72 -31.44 29.93
N ARG A 9 -4.37 -30.61 28.96
CA ARG A 9 -3.02 -30.10 28.82
C ARG A 9 -3.09 -28.57 28.75
N ALA A 10 -3.10 -27.97 29.93
CA ALA A 10 -2.45 -26.70 30.12
C ALA A 10 -0.93 -26.90 30.03
N GLU A 11 -0.24 -25.82 29.62
CA GLU A 11 1.21 -25.62 29.56
C GLU A 11 1.88 -26.00 28.22
N ASP A 12 1.95 -25.01 27.32
CA ASP A 12 3.27 -24.49 26.96
C ASP A 12 3.24 -22.95 27.02
N SER A 13 3.71 -22.44 28.15
CA SER A 13 4.05 -21.04 28.40
C SER A 13 5.31 -20.69 27.62
N GLY A 14 5.17 -20.51 26.31
CA GLY A 14 6.18 -19.94 25.42
C GLY A 14 5.95 -18.45 25.23
N ASP A 15 6.63 -17.64 26.05
CA ASP A 15 6.86 -16.20 25.92
C ASP A 15 5.66 -15.25 25.76
N ALA A 16 5.17 -14.79 26.91
CA ALA A 16 4.72 -13.41 27.08
C ALA A 16 5.90 -12.39 27.08
N ALA A 17 7.11 -12.81 26.70
CA ALA A 17 8.29 -11.97 26.64
C ALA A 17 8.34 -11.21 25.31
N ASP A 18 8.32 -9.88 25.43
CA ASP A 18 8.43 -8.88 24.36
C ASP A 18 7.13 -8.53 23.60
N ARG A 19 6.06 -8.19 24.33
CA ARG A 19 4.93 -7.39 23.78
C ARG A 19 5.34 -5.92 23.55
N ARG A 20 6.45 -5.69 22.85
CA ARG A 20 6.79 -4.32 22.42
C ARG A 20 5.69 -3.82 21.50
N THR A 21 5.28 -2.59 21.72
CA THR A 21 4.49 -1.85 20.74
C THR A 21 5.33 -1.64 19.47
N VAL A 22 4.66 -1.36 18.34
CA VAL A 22 5.36 -1.02 17.08
C VAL A 22 6.35 0.13 17.25
N THR A 23 6.03 1.14 18.06
CA THR A 23 6.89 2.31 18.26
C THR A 23 8.12 2.01 19.13
N GLU A 24 7.98 1.14 20.14
CA GLU A 24 9.11 0.62 20.92
C GLU A 24 10.05 -0.22 20.06
N LEU A 25 9.50 -1.05 19.19
CA LEU A 25 10.29 -1.86 18.26
C LEU A 25 11.05 -0.99 17.26
N ILE A 26 10.39 0.02 16.67
CA ILE A 26 11.03 1.01 15.78
C ILE A 26 12.18 1.71 16.52
N ARG A 27 11.95 2.20 17.75
CA ARG A 27 12.99 2.85 18.57
C ARG A 27 14.18 1.93 18.80
N ALA A 28 13.93 0.69 19.22
CA ALA A 28 14.98 -0.29 19.51
C ALA A 28 15.81 -0.64 18.25
N ARG A 29 15.16 -0.86 17.11
CA ARG A 29 15.83 -1.13 15.83
C ARG A 29 16.60 0.07 15.31
N HIS A 30 16.06 1.28 15.46
CA HIS A 30 16.75 2.51 15.07
C HIS A 30 18.01 2.75 15.92
N ALA A 31 17.92 2.56 17.24
CA ALA A 31 19.06 2.73 18.14
C ALA A 31 20.15 1.66 17.96
N SER A 32 19.77 0.41 17.69
CA SER A 32 20.71 -0.70 17.52
C SER A 32 21.24 -0.87 16.10
N GLY A 33 20.54 -0.32 15.09
CA GLY A 33 20.82 -0.58 13.68
C GLY A 33 20.57 -2.04 13.25
N SER A 34 19.87 -2.83 14.08
CA SER A 34 19.66 -4.27 13.87
C SER A 34 18.18 -4.63 13.85
N ARG A 35 17.84 -5.69 13.09
CA ARG A 35 16.51 -6.33 13.08
C ARG A 35 16.51 -7.70 13.79
N ALA A 36 17.61 -8.04 14.46
CA ALA A 36 17.80 -9.35 15.09
C ALA A 36 17.11 -9.44 16.47
N ASP A 37 15.81 -9.16 16.50
CA ASP A 37 14.97 -9.18 17.71
C ASP A 37 13.89 -10.28 17.69
N GLY A 38 13.92 -11.16 16.68
CA GLY A 38 12.94 -12.24 16.52
C GLY A 38 11.56 -11.77 16.05
N GLN A 39 11.38 -10.47 15.81
CA GLN A 39 10.13 -9.90 15.30
C GLN A 39 10.20 -9.69 13.79
N ARG A 40 9.02 -9.65 13.16
CA ARG A 40 8.88 -9.26 11.75
C ARG A 40 8.05 -7.99 11.67
N LEU A 41 8.74 -6.84 11.66
CA LEU A 41 8.15 -5.51 11.55
C LEU A 41 8.03 -5.11 10.09
N VAL A 42 6.81 -4.81 9.65
CA VAL A 42 6.52 -4.45 8.27
C VAL A 42 5.95 -3.04 8.16
N LEU A 43 6.22 -2.39 7.03
CA LEU A 43 5.53 -1.18 6.61
C LEU A 43 4.38 -1.56 5.67
N VAL A 44 3.15 -1.17 5.99
CA VAL A 44 1.95 -1.43 5.18
C VAL A 44 1.41 -0.11 4.68
N ILE A 45 1.28 0.06 3.36
CA ILE A 45 0.89 1.32 2.74
C ILE A 45 -0.43 1.16 1.98
N GLU A 46 -1.46 1.87 2.44
CA GLU A 46 -2.81 1.85 1.85
C GLU A 46 -2.81 2.39 0.41
N GLY A 47 -3.58 1.73 -0.47
CA GLY A 47 -3.86 2.23 -1.81
C GLY A 47 -4.91 3.35 -1.85
N GLY A 48 -4.80 4.28 -2.81
CA GLY A 48 -5.73 5.42 -2.81
C GLY A 48 -5.85 6.24 -4.10
N GLY A 49 -5.22 5.84 -5.21
CA GLY A 49 -5.07 6.73 -6.37
C GLY A 49 -4.36 8.02 -5.94
N SER A 50 -4.88 9.19 -6.31
CA SER A 50 -4.33 10.49 -5.89
C SER A 50 -4.34 10.73 -4.38
N ARG A 51 -5.17 10.03 -3.59
CA ARG A 51 -5.06 10.06 -2.11
C ARG A 51 -3.73 9.52 -1.59
N GLY A 52 -3.05 8.72 -2.41
CA GLY A 52 -1.70 8.26 -2.15
C GLY A 52 -0.70 9.38 -1.87
N VAL A 53 -1.03 10.63 -2.22
CA VAL A 53 -0.21 11.80 -1.87
C VAL A 53 0.00 11.97 -0.36
N TYR A 54 -0.97 11.58 0.48
CA TYR A 54 -0.75 11.54 1.94
C TYR A 54 0.37 10.58 2.29
N SER A 55 0.27 9.33 1.81
CA SER A 55 1.32 8.33 2.04
C SER A 55 2.65 8.68 1.35
N SER A 56 2.65 9.51 0.30
CA SER A 56 3.87 10.06 -0.31
C SER A 56 4.61 10.94 0.70
N GLY A 57 3.92 11.88 1.34
CA GLY A 57 4.52 12.68 2.42
C GLY A 57 4.95 11.82 3.61
N MET A 58 4.15 10.82 3.97
CA MET A 58 4.47 9.91 5.07
C MET A 58 5.76 9.12 4.81
N VAL A 59 5.98 8.59 3.60
CA VAL A 59 7.24 7.88 3.30
C VAL A 59 8.44 8.82 3.22
N GLN A 60 8.25 10.08 2.79
CA GLN A 60 9.31 11.10 2.87
C GLN A 60 9.74 11.34 4.32
N ALA A 61 8.79 11.45 5.25
CA ALA A 61 9.12 11.59 6.66
C ALA A 61 9.82 10.35 7.23
N ILE A 62 9.45 9.13 6.82
CA ILE A 62 10.18 7.90 7.20
C ILE A 62 11.63 7.94 6.72
N GLU A 63 11.88 8.40 5.49
CA GLU A 63 13.23 8.57 4.92
C GLU A 63 14.01 9.66 5.68
N GLU A 64 13.40 10.82 5.92
CA GLU A 64 13.98 11.95 6.68
C GLU A 64 14.38 11.56 8.11
N LEU A 65 13.61 10.68 8.74
CA LEU A 65 13.89 10.16 10.08
C LEU A 65 14.91 9.00 10.10
N GLY A 66 15.42 8.57 8.94
CA GLY A 66 16.36 7.45 8.86
C GLY A 66 15.75 6.10 9.25
N LEU A 67 14.43 5.96 9.11
CA LEU A 67 13.68 4.77 9.57
C LEU A 67 13.46 3.72 8.47
N ALA A 68 13.82 3.98 7.22
CA ALA A 68 13.62 3.02 6.12
C ALA A 68 14.25 1.63 6.41
N GLY A 69 15.39 1.63 7.12
CA GLY A 69 16.14 0.43 7.47
C GLY A 69 15.54 -0.42 8.61
N VAL A 70 14.50 0.03 9.33
CA VAL A 70 13.96 -0.74 10.48
C VAL A 70 12.96 -1.82 10.09
N PHE A 71 12.39 -1.75 8.88
CA PHE A 71 11.37 -2.67 8.40
C PHE A 71 11.98 -3.90 7.71
N ASP A 72 11.41 -5.08 7.94
CA ASP A 72 11.79 -6.32 7.25
C ASP A 72 11.20 -6.39 5.83
N ALA A 73 10.03 -5.77 5.66
CA ALA A 73 9.28 -5.78 4.41
C ALA A 73 8.39 -4.53 4.27
N VAL A 74 8.19 -4.08 3.02
CA VAL A 74 7.21 -3.04 2.65
C VAL A 74 6.13 -3.66 1.79
N TYR A 75 4.89 -3.67 2.30
CA TYR A 75 3.69 -4.08 1.58
C TYR A 75 2.94 -2.85 1.11
N GLY A 76 2.54 -2.83 -0.16
CA GLY A 76 1.79 -1.70 -0.70
C GLY A 76 0.78 -2.13 -1.74
N THR A 77 -0.34 -1.41 -1.79
CA THR A 77 -1.38 -1.59 -2.81
C THR A 77 -1.46 -0.33 -3.66
N SER A 78 -1.46 -0.45 -4.99
CA SER A 78 -1.69 0.65 -5.92
C SER A 78 -0.70 1.82 -5.68
N ALA A 79 -1.20 3.04 -5.42
CA ALA A 79 -0.37 4.17 -5.02
C ALA A 79 0.55 3.87 -3.81
N GLY A 80 0.10 3.02 -2.88
CA GLY A 80 0.93 2.58 -1.75
C GLY A 80 2.13 1.74 -2.17
N ALA A 81 1.98 0.89 -3.20
CA ALA A 81 3.11 0.16 -3.77
C ALA A 81 4.13 1.11 -4.43
N ILE A 82 3.64 2.11 -5.17
CA ILE A 82 4.49 3.13 -5.79
C ILE A 82 5.27 3.91 -4.73
N ASN A 83 4.61 4.34 -3.65
CA ASN A 83 5.26 5.08 -2.57
C ASN A 83 6.26 4.21 -1.79
N GLY A 84 5.94 2.93 -1.58
CA GLY A 84 6.87 1.96 -1.00
C GLY A 84 8.12 1.77 -1.86
N ALA A 85 7.98 1.71 -3.19
CA ALA A 85 9.11 1.64 -4.11
C ALA A 85 10.01 2.89 -4.03
N TRP A 86 9.41 4.08 -3.91
CA TRP A 86 10.16 5.33 -3.71
C TRP A 86 10.93 5.36 -2.38
N LEU A 87 10.36 4.84 -1.30
CA LEU A 87 11.07 4.68 -0.03
C LEU A 87 12.26 3.72 -0.17
N LEU A 88 12.04 2.56 -0.81
CA LEU A 88 13.08 1.53 -0.94
C LEU A 88 14.19 1.91 -1.91
N CYS A 89 13.96 2.85 -2.83
CA CYS A 89 15.01 3.37 -3.70
C CYS A 89 15.83 4.50 -3.03
N GLY A 90 15.48 4.92 -1.81
CA GLY A 90 16.19 5.96 -1.06
C GLY A 90 16.08 7.36 -1.69
N ARG A 91 15.00 7.61 -2.42
CA ARG A 91 14.75 8.88 -3.13
C ARG A 91 13.34 9.40 -2.90
N ALA A 92 12.69 9.05 -1.80
CA ALA A 92 11.34 9.51 -1.52
C ALA A 92 11.26 11.05 -1.45
N THR A 93 12.16 11.69 -0.69
CA THR A 93 12.17 13.16 -0.52
C THR A 93 12.55 13.92 -1.79
N PRO A 94 13.65 13.58 -2.49
CA PRO A 94 14.01 14.30 -3.72
C PRO A 94 13.20 13.91 -4.96
N GLY A 95 12.63 12.70 -5.00
CA GLY A 95 12.13 12.06 -6.23
C GLY A 95 10.62 12.01 -6.40
N MET A 96 9.81 12.32 -5.38
CA MET A 96 8.34 12.17 -5.46
C MET A 96 7.60 13.48 -5.82
N ARG A 97 8.19 14.34 -6.66
CA ARG A 97 7.56 15.61 -7.08
C ARG A 97 6.41 15.41 -8.08
N SER A 98 6.34 14.25 -8.73
CA SER A 98 5.30 13.89 -9.69
C SER A 98 3.88 13.96 -9.15
N TRP A 99 3.68 13.85 -7.83
CA TRP A 99 2.37 14.04 -7.20
C TRP A 99 1.91 15.51 -7.19
N THR A 100 2.84 16.46 -7.25
CA THR A 100 2.58 17.90 -7.14
C THR A 100 2.90 18.66 -8.43
N ASP A 101 3.45 17.98 -9.44
CA ASP A 101 3.67 18.54 -10.77
C ASP A 101 2.36 18.57 -11.60
N PRO A 102 1.90 19.76 -12.03
CA PRO A 102 0.64 19.90 -12.76
C PRO A 102 0.64 19.23 -14.14
N GLU A 103 1.78 19.22 -14.82
CA GLU A 103 1.90 18.69 -16.18
C GLU A 103 1.88 17.15 -16.14
N ILE A 104 2.64 16.56 -15.22
CA ILE A 104 2.64 15.12 -14.96
C ILE A 104 1.25 14.68 -14.51
N MET A 105 0.63 15.33 -13.51
CA MET A 105 -0.68 14.90 -13.00
C MET A 105 -1.79 15.03 -14.06
N ARG A 106 -1.78 16.10 -14.86
CA ARG A 106 -2.74 16.26 -15.97
C ARG A 106 -2.54 15.23 -17.08
N ARG A 107 -1.30 14.81 -17.33
CA ARG A 107 -0.97 13.79 -18.33
C ARG A 107 -1.24 12.38 -17.81
N ALA A 108 -0.97 12.11 -16.54
CA ALA A 108 -1.18 10.82 -15.90
C ALA A 108 -2.67 10.52 -15.71
N ILE A 109 -3.47 11.53 -15.36
CA ILE A 109 -4.91 11.39 -15.12
C ILE A 109 -5.67 12.29 -16.08
N ASP A 110 -6.36 11.68 -17.03
CA ASP A 110 -7.11 12.38 -18.08
C ASP A 110 -8.43 11.66 -18.36
N PRO A 111 -9.52 12.06 -17.67
CA PRO A 111 -10.83 11.42 -17.82
C PRO A 111 -11.39 11.44 -19.25
N ILE A 112 -10.97 12.41 -20.08
CA ILE A 112 -11.43 12.56 -21.47
C ILE A 112 -10.97 11.36 -22.32
N ARG A 113 -9.90 10.65 -21.92
CA ARG A 113 -9.41 9.46 -22.62
C ARG A 113 -10.40 8.33 -22.67
N LEU A 114 -11.27 8.20 -21.67
CA LEU A 114 -12.31 7.17 -21.65
C LEU A 114 -13.28 7.33 -22.83
N LEU A 115 -13.58 8.56 -23.24
CA LEU A 115 -14.42 8.85 -24.42
C LEU A 115 -13.76 8.39 -25.74
N ARG A 116 -12.45 8.16 -25.73
CA ARG A 116 -11.65 7.70 -26.86
C ARG A 116 -11.23 6.23 -26.73
N GLY A 117 -11.84 5.48 -25.80
CA GLY A 117 -11.50 4.08 -25.53
C GLY A 117 -10.11 3.87 -24.93
N LYS A 118 -9.51 4.91 -24.35
CA LYS A 118 -8.19 4.86 -23.71
C LYS A 118 -8.31 4.97 -22.18
N PRO A 119 -7.34 4.43 -21.42
CA PRO A 119 -7.33 4.56 -19.95
C PRO A 119 -7.32 6.02 -19.49
N ALA A 120 -8.09 6.32 -18.44
CA ALA A 120 -8.02 7.61 -17.75
C ALA A 120 -6.71 7.76 -16.97
N PHE A 121 -6.24 6.68 -16.34
CA PHE A 121 -4.97 6.60 -15.64
C PHE A 121 -3.93 5.96 -16.54
N ASP A 122 -2.93 6.73 -16.95
CA ASP A 122 -1.86 6.27 -17.82
C ASP A 122 -0.67 5.75 -17.01
N LEU A 123 -0.80 4.52 -16.54
CA LEU A 123 0.26 3.84 -15.78
C LEU A 123 1.51 3.57 -16.60
N ARG A 124 1.40 3.53 -17.94
CA ARG A 124 2.57 3.39 -18.80
C ARG A 124 3.35 4.69 -18.82
N TYR A 125 2.68 5.83 -18.94
CA TYR A 125 3.31 7.14 -18.79
C TYR A 125 4.01 7.27 -17.43
N LEU A 126 3.30 6.99 -16.32
CA LEU A 126 3.89 7.09 -14.99
C LEU A 126 5.12 6.19 -14.84
N VAL A 127 5.00 4.89 -15.11
CA VAL A 127 6.08 3.95 -14.81
C VAL A 127 7.21 3.99 -15.84
N HIS A 128 6.91 4.14 -17.13
CA HIS A 128 7.91 4.02 -18.22
C HIS A 128 8.44 5.35 -18.74
N GLN A 129 7.87 6.49 -18.34
CA GLN A 129 8.37 7.81 -18.76
C GLN A 129 8.71 8.69 -17.56
N VAL A 130 7.82 8.76 -16.56
CA VAL A 130 8.09 9.56 -15.36
C VAL A 130 9.15 8.86 -14.52
N TYR A 131 8.87 7.66 -14.01
CA TYR A 131 9.76 6.97 -13.07
C TYR A 131 11.03 6.39 -13.70
N ASP A 132 11.07 6.26 -15.04
CA ASP A 132 12.27 5.80 -15.75
C ASP A 132 13.07 6.93 -16.41
N GLY A 133 12.59 8.16 -16.34
CA GLY A 133 13.16 9.27 -17.12
C GLY A 133 13.07 10.62 -16.43
N ILE A 134 11.86 11.19 -16.35
CA ILE A 134 11.64 12.57 -15.86
C ILE A 134 12.02 12.69 -14.37
N GLU A 135 11.55 11.75 -13.57
CA GLU A 135 11.85 11.62 -12.13
C GLU A 135 12.37 10.20 -11.90
N PRO A 136 13.67 9.95 -12.14
CA PRO A 136 14.19 8.59 -12.17
C PRO A 136 14.16 7.96 -10.78
N MET A 137 13.38 6.88 -10.68
CA MET A 137 13.39 5.93 -9.57
C MET A 137 14.62 5.02 -9.70
N ASP A 138 15.35 4.83 -8.60
CA ASP A 138 16.50 3.91 -8.58
C ASP A 138 16.03 2.45 -8.45
N PHE A 139 15.61 1.86 -9.58
CA PHE A 139 15.17 0.47 -9.62
C PHE A 139 16.24 -0.53 -9.13
N PRO A 140 17.53 -0.40 -9.48
CA PRO A 140 18.59 -1.22 -8.90
C PRO A 140 18.63 -1.17 -7.38
N ALA A 141 18.48 0.01 -6.76
CA ALA A 141 18.45 0.14 -5.30
C ALA A 141 17.29 -0.62 -4.67
N ILE A 142 16.10 -0.63 -5.29
CA ILE A 142 14.95 -1.42 -4.81
C ILE A 142 15.26 -2.93 -4.87
N LEU A 143 15.82 -3.40 -5.98
CA LEU A 143 16.13 -4.82 -6.19
C LEU A 143 17.23 -5.34 -5.25
N ALA A 144 18.17 -4.47 -4.87
CA ALA A 144 19.26 -4.79 -3.95
C ALA A 144 18.91 -4.50 -2.47
N ASN A 145 17.71 -4.00 -2.17
CA ASN A 145 17.36 -3.56 -0.83
C ASN A 145 17.22 -4.75 0.14
N PRO A 146 17.81 -4.70 1.35
CA PRO A 146 17.61 -5.74 2.37
C PRO A 146 16.17 -5.76 2.93
N THR A 147 15.42 -4.67 2.80
CA THR A 147 13.98 -4.63 3.05
C THR A 147 13.25 -5.12 1.80
N THR A 148 12.49 -6.20 1.97
CA THR A 148 11.78 -6.84 0.84
C THR A 148 10.58 -6.01 0.37
N PHE A 149 10.33 -6.01 -0.94
CA PHE A 149 9.24 -5.23 -1.56
C PHE A 149 8.06 -6.12 -2.00
N HIS A 150 6.86 -5.84 -1.49
CA HIS A 150 5.66 -6.65 -1.66
C HIS A 150 4.48 -5.84 -2.24
N PRO A 151 4.47 -5.57 -3.56
CA PRO A 151 3.33 -4.95 -4.21
C PRO A 151 2.17 -5.95 -4.35
N ILE A 152 0.99 -5.56 -3.89
CA ILE A 152 -0.21 -6.41 -3.88
C ILE A 152 -1.09 -6.12 -5.10
N ALA A 153 -1.57 -7.18 -5.73
CA ALA A 153 -2.51 -7.12 -6.84
C ALA A 153 -3.68 -8.09 -6.63
N THR A 154 -4.72 -7.97 -7.46
CA THR A 154 -5.86 -8.88 -7.48
C THR A 154 -5.75 -9.82 -8.67
N ASP A 155 -5.71 -11.12 -8.42
CA ASP A 155 -5.71 -12.13 -9.48
C ASP A 155 -7.07 -12.13 -10.21
N VAL A 156 -7.04 -11.97 -11.54
CA VAL A 156 -8.25 -11.89 -12.38
C VAL A 156 -9.10 -13.16 -12.34
N ARG A 157 -8.44 -14.31 -12.12
CA ARG A 157 -9.01 -15.65 -12.23
C ARG A 157 -9.63 -16.13 -10.91
N THR A 158 -9.11 -15.68 -9.77
CA THR A 158 -9.56 -16.08 -8.43
C THR A 158 -10.21 -14.94 -7.64
N GLY A 159 -9.91 -13.69 -7.99
CA GLY A 159 -10.33 -12.52 -7.21
C GLY A 159 -9.58 -12.33 -5.89
N LEU A 160 -8.55 -13.13 -5.62
CA LEU A 160 -7.79 -13.07 -4.37
C LEU A 160 -6.64 -12.07 -4.46
N ALA A 161 -6.27 -11.53 -3.32
CA ALA A 161 -5.04 -10.75 -3.16
C ALA A 161 -3.83 -11.65 -3.39
N VAL A 162 -2.91 -11.19 -4.23
CA VAL A 162 -1.64 -11.84 -4.57
C VAL A 162 -0.50 -10.87 -4.31
N ASP A 163 0.48 -11.35 -3.56
CA ASP A 163 1.77 -10.70 -3.41
C ASP A 163 2.64 -10.99 -4.63
N LEU A 164 3.05 -9.91 -5.33
CA LEU A 164 3.83 -10.03 -6.56
C LEU A 164 5.34 -10.12 -6.32
N HIS A 165 5.82 -10.05 -5.07
CA HIS A 165 7.26 -10.06 -4.72
C HIS A 165 8.05 -11.13 -5.47
N ARG A 166 7.56 -12.38 -5.48
CA ARG A 166 8.25 -13.52 -6.11
C ARG A 166 8.51 -13.39 -7.61
N TYR A 167 7.79 -12.50 -8.29
CA TYR A 167 7.95 -12.27 -9.73
C TYR A 167 8.96 -11.17 -10.04
N ILE A 168 9.40 -10.41 -9.02
CA ILE A 168 10.28 -9.26 -9.17
C ILE A 168 11.72 -9.77 -9.09
N VAL A 169 12.36 -9.89 -10.25
CA VAL A 169 13.73 -10.38 -10.38
C VAL A 169 14.65 -9.38 -11.11
N ASP A 170 14.04 -8.41 -11.79
CA ASP A 170 14.73 -7.38 -12.55
C ASP A 170 13.89 -6.10 -12.65
N LYS A 171 14.46 -5.06 -13.25
CA LYS A 171 13.78 -3.76 -13.46
C LYS A 171 12.48 -3.93 -14.24
N ARG A 172 12.45 -4.79 -15.25
CA ARG A 172 11.29 -4.99 -16.12
C ARG A 172 10.12 -5.56 -15.33
N THR A 173 10.35 -6.63 -14.58
CA THR A 173 9.34 -7.29 -13.74
C THR A 173 8.87 -6.41 -12.60
N LEU A 174 9.77 -5.60 -12.00
CA LEU A 174 9.41 -4.56 -11.04
C LEU A 174 8.45 -3.52 -11.64
N MET A 175 8.76 -2.97 -12.81
CA MET A 175 7.89 -2.02 -13.51
C MET A 175 6.52 -2.63 -13.88
N ILE A 176 6.48 -3.91 -14.24
CA ILE A 176 5.22 -4.62 -14.51
C ILE A 176 4.43 -4.81 -13.20
N ALA A 177 5.09 -5.19 -12.10
CA ALA A 177 4.44 -5.38 -10.80
C ALA A 177 3.81 -4.08 -10.27
N LEU A 178 4.50 -2.94 -10.40
CA LEU A 178 3.93 -1.62 -10.06
C LEU A 178 2.67 -1.32 -10.88
N ARG A 179 2.69 -1.61 -12.19
CA ARG A 179 1.52 -1.42 -13.06
C ARG A 179 0.38 -2.38 -12.71
N ALA A 180 0.68 -3.63 -12.38
CA ALA A 180 -0.31 -4.61 -11.96
C ALA A 180 -1.00 -4.19 -10.66
N SER A 181 -0.23 -3.76 -9.66
CA SER A 181 -0.74 -3.31 -8.37
C SER A 181 -1.62 -2.05 -8.47
N ALA A 182 -1.37 -1.18 -9.46
CA ALA A 182 -2.14 0.05 -9.70
C ALA A 182 -3.19 -0.05 -10.84
N GLY A 183 -3.35 -1.24 -11.44
CA GLY A 183 -4.15 -1.47 -12.64
C GLY A 183 -5.66 -1.46 -12.40
N LEU A 184 -6.25 -0.30 -12.10
CA LEU A 184 -7.69 -0.19 -11.85
C LEU A 184 -8.51 -0.64 -13.06
N PRO A 185 -9.48 -1.58 -12.90
CA PRO A 185 -10.34 -2.00 -13.99
C PRO A 185 -11.03 -0.81 -14.67
N ILE A 186 -11.07 -0.82 -16.01
CA ILE A 186 -11.61 0.24 -16.88
C ILE A 186 -10.79 1.55 -16.84
N LEU A 187 -10.46 2.04 -15.65
CA LEU A 187 -9.82 3.34 -15.46
C LEU A 187 -8.34 3.33 -15.86
N ALA A 188 -7.61 2.23 -15.63
CA ALA A 188 -6.21 2.07 -15.97
C ALA A 188 -5.95 1.11 -17.15
N GLY A 189 -7.03 0.57 -17.74
CA GLY A 189 -6.97 -0.31 -18.92
C GLY A 189 -7.23 -1.78 -18.61
N PRO A 190 -6.78 -2.70 -19.49
CA PRO A 190 -6.96 -4.14 -19.32
C PRO A 190 -6.05 -4.70 -18.20
N PRO A 191 -6.29 -5.95 -17.74
CA PRO A 191 -5.42 -6.62 -16.80
C PRO A 191 -3.95 -6.61 -17.24
N VAL A 192 -3.04 -6.47 -16.28
CA VAL A 192 -1.60 -6.53 -16.52
C VAL A 192 -1.13 -7.98 -16.37
N THR A 193 -0.39 -8.46 -17.37
CA THR A 193 0.17 -9.82 -17.36
C THR A 193 1.55 -9.80 -16.70
N LEU A 194 1.76 -10.71 -15.73
CA LEU A 194 3.05 -10.95 -15.08
C LEU A 194 3.17 -12.45 -14.79
N GLY A 195 4.22 -13.09 -15.30
CA GLY A 195 4.28 -14.56 -15.37
C GLY A 195 3.11 -15.11 -16.20
N ASP A 196 2.50 -16.20 -15.72
CA ASP A 196 1.37 -16.87 -16.41
C ASP A 196 -0.01 -16.37 -15.96
N SER A 197 -0.05 -15.23 -15.25
CA SER A 197 -1.27 -14.72 -14.63
C SER A 197 -1.52 -13.27 -14.99
N GLN A 198 -2.78 -12.86 -14.79
CA GLN A 198 -3.25 -11.52 -15.09
C GLN A 198 -3.82 -10.88 -13.83
N TYR A 199 -3.53 -9.59 -13.68
CA TYR A 199 -3.76 -8.88 -12.45
C TYR A 199 -4.46 -7.54 -12.69
N PHE A 200 -5.36 -7.21 -11.77
CA PHE A 200 -5.87 -5.86 -11.56
C PHE A 200 -5.31 -5.28 -10.27
N ASP A 201 -5.61 -4.00 -10.04
CA ASP A 201 -5.25 -3.27 -8.82
C ASP A 201 -5.57 -4.07 -7.54
N GLY A 202 -4.64 -4.06 -6.59
CA GLY A 202 -4.80 -4.79 -5.33
C GLY A 202 -5.98 -4.31 -4.48
N GLY A 203 -6.41 -3.06 -4.66
CA GLY A 203 -7.53 -2.45 -3.93
C GLY A 203 -8.91 -2.94 -4.35
N LEU A 204 -9.00 -3.99 -5.19
CA LEU A 204 -10.22 -4.78 -5.34
C LEU A 204 -10.32 -5.84 -4.24
N SER A 205 -9.22 -6.49 -3.89
CA SER A 205 -9.18 -7.56 -2.88
C SER A 205 -8.66 -7.12 -1.52
N GLU A 206 -7.68 -6.20 -1.48
CA GLU A 206 -7.01 -5.77 -0.25
C GLU A 206 -6.37 -4.37 -0.44
N THR A 207 -7.05 -3.32 0.04
CA THR A 207 -6.62 -1.92 -0.10
C THR A 207 -5.53 -1.57 0.92
N VAL A 208 -5.68 -2.04 2.15
CA VAL A 208 -4.62 -2.07 3.18
C VAL A 208 -4.09 -3.50 3.28
N PRO A 209 -2.89 -3.80 2.76
CA PRO A 209 -2.40 -5.18 2.59
C PRO A 209 -1.96 -5.89 3.90
N ILE A 210 -2.66 -5.65 5.01
CA ILE A 210 -2.36 -6.17 6.34
C ILE A 210 -2.63 -7.67 6.46
N ARG A 211 -3.72 -8.18 5.88
CA ARG A 211 -4.06 -9.61 5.95
C ARG A 211 -3.06 -10.44 5.16
N THR A 212 -2.58 -9.91 4.04
CA THR A 212 -1.48 -10.52 3.27
C THR A 212 -0.18 -10.49 4.07
N ALA A 213 0.18 -9.36 4.69
CA ALA A 213 1.38 -9.26 5.50
C ALA A 213 1.39 -10.22 6.71
N VAL A 214 0.28 -10.30 7.46
CA VAL A 214 0.14 -11.22 8.60
C VAL A 214 0.18 -12.69 8.15
N ARG A 215 -0.48 -13.04 7.03
CA ARG A 215 -0.38 -14.40 6.45
C ARG A 215 1.05 -14.77 6.06
N ALA A 216 1.87 -13.78 5.71
CA ALA A 216 3.29 -13.98 5.43
C ALA A 216 4.18 -13.97 6.69
N GLY A 217 3.59 -13.91 7.90
CA GLY A 217 4.29 -14.00 9.18
C GLY A 217 4.72 -12.65 9.77
N ALA A 218 4.14 -11.52 9.33
CA ALA A 218 4.37 -10.24 10.01
C ALA A 218 3.87 -10.31 11.46
N THR A 219 4.71 -9.90 12.41
CA THR A 219 4.34 -9.82 13.84
C THR A 219 3.94 -8.41 14.24
N HIS A 220 4.51 -7.38 13.58
CA HIS A 220 4.24 -5.97 13.85
C HIS A 220 4.05 -5.21 12.55
N ALA A 221 3.14 -4.23 12.53
CA ALA A 221 2.87 -3.42 11.34
C ALA A 221 2.78 -1.92 11.66
N LEU A 222 3.61 -1.11 11.00
CA LEU A 222 3.35 0.31 10.84
C LEU A 222 2.46 0.48 9.60
N VAL A 223 1.28 1.05 9.76
CA VAL A 223 0.29 1.17 8.68
C VAL A 223 0.10 2.64 8.31
N LEU A 224 0.43 2.98 7.07
CA LEU A 224 0.21 4.31 6.50
C LEU A 224 -1.15 4.36 5.82
N ARG A 225 -2.05 5.16 6.37
CA ARG A 225 -3.42 5.30 5.89
C ARG A 225 -3.54 6.54 5.00
N THR A 226 -4.39 6.46 3.98
CA THR A 226 -4.66 7.59 3.05
C THR A 226 -6.00 8.27 3.29
N ARG A 227 -6.70 7.86 4.36
CA ARG A 227 -7.99 8.37 4.81
C ARG A 227 -7.90 8.78 6.26
N ARG A 228 -8.58 9.87 6.61
CA ARG A 228 -8.82 10.23 8.02
C ARG A 228 -9.67 9.15 8.69
N THR A 229 -9.59 9.06 10.00
CA THR A 229 -10.39 8.11 10.80
C THR A 229 -11.90 8.37 10.69
N ASP A 230 -12.30 9.62 10.42
CA ASP A 230 -13.70 10.04 10.25
C ASP A 230 -14.20 9.98 8.80
N GLU A 231 -13.32 9.67 7.83
CA GLU A 231 -13.66 9.73 6.41
C GLU A 231 -14.30 8.43 5.91
N LYS A 232 -15.61 8.51 5.60
CA LYS A 232 -16.33 7.41 4.97
C LYS A 232 -16.10 7.37 3.46
N ARG A 233 -15.94 6.17 2.92
CA ARG A 233 -15.87 5.95 1.48
C ARG A 233 -17.23 6.29 0.83
N PRO A 234 -17.29 7.23 -0.12
CA PRO A 234 -18.53 7.48 -0.84
C PRO A 234 -18.90 6.27 -1.71
N PRO A 235 -20.20 5.96 -1.86
CA PRO A 235 -20.63 4.88 -2.72
C PRO A 235 -20.25 5.17 -4.18
N ALA A 236 -19.81 4.16 -4.90
CA ALA A 236 -19.52 4.31 -6.32
C ALA A 236 -20.81 4.69 -7.10
N PRO A 237 -20.73 5.58 -8.11
CA PRO A 237 -21.87 5.92 -8.96
C PRO A 237 -22.54 4.69 -9.56
N ARG A 238 -23.88 4.69 -9.70
CA ARG A 238 -24.64 3.55 -10.24
C ARG A 238 -24.12 3.10 -11.61
N LEU A 239 -23.80 4.05 -12.49
CA LEU A 239 -23.25 3.76 -13.82
C LEU A 239 -21.92 3.00 -13.72
N HIS A 240 -21.00 3.45 -12.85
CA HIS A 240 -19.74 2.76 -12.60
C HIS A 240 -19.95 1.34 -12.06
N ARG A 241 -20.95 1.14 -11.19
CA ARG A 241 -21.30 -0.19 -10.67
C ARG A 241 -21.82 -1.13 -11.76
N VAL A 242 -22.71 -0.64 -12.64
CA VAL A 242 -23.31 -1.44 -13.71
C VAL A 242 -22.29 -1.75 -14.81
N VAL A 243 -21.65 -0.72 -15.35
CA VAL A 243 -20.64 -0.85 -16.42
C VAL A 243 -19.43 -1.63 -15.93
N GLY A 244 -18.92 -1.28 -14.75
CA GLY A 244 -17.83 -2.02 -14.11
C GLY A 244 -18.20 -3.46 -13.80
N GLY A 245 -19.41 -3.71 -13.32
CA GLY A 245 -19.87 -5.08 -13.08
C GLY A 245 -19.96 -5.92 -14.35
N GLY A 246 -20.51 -5.35 -15.44
CA GLY A 246 -20.57 -6.02 -16.74
C GLY A 246 -19.19 -6.32 -17.31
N TYR A 247 -18.28 -5.34 -17.28
CA TYR A 247 -16.89 -5.50 -17.69
C TYR A 247 -16.19 -6.62 -16.89
N MET A 248 -16.32 -6.60 -15.56
CA MET A 248 -15.69 -7.60 -14.70
C MET A 248 -16.26 -9.00 -14.95
N ARG A 249 -17.57 -9.16 -15.17
CA ARG A 249 -18.14 -10.47 -15.54
C ARG A 249 -17.58 -11.03 -16.84
N MET A 250 -17.30 -10.15 -17.81
CA MET A 250 -16.82 -10.54 -19.14
C MET A 250 -15.31 -10.82 -19.15
N ILE A 251 -14.52 -9.94 -18.54
CA ILE A 251 -13.05 -9.96 -18.64
C ILE A 251 -12.40 -10.71 -17.47
N ALA A 252 -13.05 -10.71 -16.30
CA ALA A 252 -12.48 -11.19 -15.05
C ALA A 252 -13.53 -11.82 -14.13
N PRO A 253 -14.24 -12.89 -14.58
CA PRO A 253 -15.34 -13.48 -13.81
C PRO A 253 -14.90 -13.95 -12.41
N GLY A 254 -13.65 -14.39 -12.27
CA GLY A 254 -13.07 -14.76 -10.97
C GLY A 254 -12.91 -13.59 -10.00
N ALA A 255 -12.55 -12.40 -10.50
CA ALA A 255 -12.45 -11.17 -9.71
C ALA A 255 -13.76 -10.39 -9.59
N TYR A 256 -14.86 -10.87 -10.19
CA TYR A 256 -16.15 -10.20 -10.12
C TYR A 256 -16.68 -10.11 -8.68
N ARG A 257 -16.44 -11.15 -7.86
CA ARG A 257 -16.81 -11.13 -6.44
C ARG A 257 -16.04 -10.05 -5.68
N ALA A 258 -14.72 -9.98 -5.85
CA ALA A 258 -13.89 -8.94 -5.24
C ALA A 258 -14.35 -7.53 -5.64
N TRP A 259 -14.76 -7.34 -6.91
CA TRP A 259 -15.37 -6.09 -7.36
C TRP A 259 -16.64 -5.71 -6.59
N LEU A 260 -17.54 -6.68 -6.35
CA LEU A 260 -18.79 -6.44 -5.64
C LEU A 260 -18.59 -6.17 -4.14
N GLU A 261 -17.63 -6.87 -3.52
CA GLU A 261 -17.32 -6.78 -2.09
C GLU A 261 -16.38 -5.60 -1.75
N ARG A 262 -15.83 -4.92 -2.76
CA ARG A 262 -14.93 -3.77 -2.61
C ARG A 262 -15.43 -2.69 -1.63
N PRO A 263 -16.73 -2.34 -1.56
CA PRO A 263 -17.22 -1.38 -0.57
C PRO A 263 -17.05 -1.85 0.88
N GLN A 264 -17.11 -3.16 1.13
CA GLN A 264 -16.99 -3.75 2.47
C GLN A 264 -15.53 -4.04 2.86
N GLN A 265 -14.60 -4.09 1.90
CA GLN A 265 -13.19 -4.43 2.19
C GLN A 265 -12.56 -3.53 3.24
N GLN A 266 -12.88 -2.23 3.23
CA GLN A 266 -12.38 -1.29 4.24
C GLN A 266 -12.78 -1.72 5.66
N SER A 267 -14.05 -2.05 5.90
CA SER A 267 -14.48 -2.50 7.23
C SER A 267 -13.86 -3.85 7.63
N VAL A 268 -13.59 -4.73 6.67
CA VAL A 268 -12.90 -6.00 6.94
C VAL A 268 -11.47 -5.75 7.38
N GLU A 269 -10.75 -4.86 6.69
CA GLU A 269 -9.37 -4.48 7.01
C GLU A 269 -9.28 -3.73 8.34
N ASP A 270 -10.19 -2.78 8.59
CA ASP A 270 -10.25 -2.02 9.84
C ASP A 270 -10.53 -2.93 11.05
N ASN A 271 -11.47 -3.86 10.92
CA ASN A 271 -11.75 -4.86 11.97
C ASN A 271 -10.56 -5.79 12.20
N PHE A 272 -9.87 -6.20 11.13
CA PHE A 272 -8.68 -7.03 11.23
C PHE A 272 -7.55 -6.30 11.97
N LEU A 273 -7.30 -5.03 11.62
CA LEU A 273 -6.33 -4.17 12.28
C LEU A 273 -6.64 -3.95 13.76
N ALA A 274 -7.92 -3.71 14.10
CA ALA A 274 -8.35 -3.58 15.48
C ALA A 274 -8.06 -4.85 16.30
N GLY A 275 -8.19 -6.03 15.68
CA GLY A 275 -7.86 -7.32 16.30
C GLY A 275 -6.36 -7.53 16.58
N LEU A 276 -5.47 -6.76 15.96
CA LEU A 276 -4.02 -6.84 16.19
C LEU A 276 -3.57 -6.05 17.44
N GLY A 277 -4.40 -5.14 17.96
CA GLY A 277 -4.04 -4.31 19.13
C GLY A 277 -2.71 -3.57 18.92
N ASP A 278 -1.84 -3.63 19.93
CA ASP A 278 -0.55 -2.91 19.96
C ASP A 278 0.47 -3.38 18.91
N ALA A 279 0.21 -4.52 18.24
CA ALA A 279 1.02 -5.02 17.14
C ALA A 279 0.77 -4.26 15.82
N ALA A 280 -0.25 -3.40 15.75
CA ALA A 280 -0.51 -2.55 14.60
C ALA A 280 -0.60 -1.08 15.03
N PHE A 281 0.30 -0.25 14.50
CA PHE A 281 0.27 1.20 14.71
C PHE A 281 -0.09 1.90 13.41
N GLN A 282 -1.18 2.65 13.42
CA GLN A 282 -1.73 3.29 12.23
C GLN A 282 -1.48 4.79 12.26
N ILE A 283 -0.94 5.34 11.17
CA ILE A 283 -0.79 6.77 10.96
C ILE A 283 -1.81 7.20 9.91
N HIS A 284 -2.77 8.02 10.34
CA HIS A 284 -3.78 8.62 9.48
C HIS A 284 -3.46 10.09 9.21
N PRO A 285 -3.94 10.65 8.09
CA PRO A 285 -4.12 12.09 7.99
C PRO A 285 -4.95 12.58 9.19
N PRO A 286 -4.53 13.63 9.92
CA PRO A 286 -5.24 14.14 11.08
C PRO A 286 -6.69 14.54 10.78
N ALA A 287 -7.54 14.54 11.81
CA ALA A 287 -8.89 15.10 11.70
C ALA A 287 -8.84 16.55 11.19
N GLY A 288 -9.76 16.92 10.30
CA GLY A 288 -9.77 18.24 9.65
C GLY A 288 -8.88 18.38 8.41
N SER A 289 -8.04 17.38 8.09
CA SER A 289 -7.29 17.36 6.82
C SER A 289 -8.24 17.39 5.61
N PRO A 290 -7.88 18.00 4.47
CA PRO A 290 -8.77 18.10 3.32
C PRO A 290 -9.12 16.72 2.74
N SER A 291 -10.27 16.61 2.07
CA SER A 291 -10.66 15.35 1.40
C SER A 291 -10.09 15.33 -0.02
N VAL A 292 -9.24 14.35 -0.31
CA VAL A 292 -8.63 14.19 -1.64
C VAL A 292 -9.41 13.13 -2.43
N ASP A 293 -9.92 13.48 -3.60
CA ASP A 293 -10.53 12.49 -4.50
C ASP A 293 -9.44 11.57 -5.10
N SER A 294 -9.77 10.30 -5.33
CA SER A 294 -8.82 9.31 -5.91
C SER A 294 -8.32 9.64 -7.32
N ALA A 295 -9.00 10.53 -8.05
CA ALA A 295 -8.59 11.01 -9.36
C ALA A 295 -8.27 12.52 -9.34
N SER A 296 -8.04 13.10 -8.15
CA SER A 296 -7.69 14.52 -8.02
C SER A 296 -6.42 14.86 -8.80
N ARG A 297 -6.45 16.03 -9.43
CA ARG A 297 -5.32 16.64 -10.16
C ARG A 297 -5.06 18.07 -9.70
N ASN A 298 -5.73 18.52 -8.64
CA ASN A 298 -5.52 19.83 -8.07
C ASN A 298 -4.21 19.80 -7.28
N THR A 299 -3.12 20.22 -7.91
CA THR A 299 -1.78 20.12 -7.31
C THR A 299 -1.58 21.00 -6.10
N ALA A 300 -2.33 22.09 -5.94
CA ALA A 300 -2.29 22.87 -4.70
C ALA A 300 -2.82 22.05 -3.51
N LEU A 301 -3.97 21.40 -3.69
CA LEU A 301 -4.54 20.47 -2.70
C LEU A 301 -3.61 19.26 -2.47
N LEU A 302 -3.01 18.70 -3.51
CA LEU A 302 -2.09 17.56 -3.39
C LEU A 302 -0.82 17.95 -2.63
N SER A 303 -0.25 19.13 -2.87
CA SER A 303 0.90 19.65 -2.13
C SER A 303 0.59 19.85 -0.65
N GLU A 304 -0.58 20.42 -0.32
CA GLU A 304 -1.04 20.56 1.07
C GLU A 304 -1.18 19.19 1.75
N ALA A 305 -1.85 18.24 1.08
CA ALA A 305 -2.04 16.89 1.61
C ALA A 305 -0.72 16.13 1.80
N LEU A 306 0.26 16.33 0.91
CA LEU A 306 1.61 15.78 1.04
C LEU A 306 2.25 16.26 2.35
N GLU A 307 2.28 17.57 2.57
CA GLU A 307 2.91 18.15 3.74
C GLU A 307 2.22 17.71 5.04
N ILE A 308 0.88 17.63 5.04
CA ILE A 308 0.12 17.08 6.17
C ILE A 308 0.51 15.62 6.45
N GLY A 309 0.64 14.78 5.41
CA GLY A 309 1.09 13.40 5.56
C GLY A 309 2.50 13.30 6.15
N ARG A 310 3.41 14.15 5.68
CA ARG A 310 4.78 14.26 6.18
C ARG A 310 4.81 14.64 7.67
N GLN A 311 4.06 15.68 8.05
CA GLN A 311 3.95 16.13 9.44
C GLN A 311 3.29 15.10 10.37
N ALA A 312 2.31 14.34 9.87
CA ALA A 312 1.65 13.30 10.64
C ALA A 312 2.63 12.22 11.10
N VAL A 313 3.53 11.77 10.22
CA VAL A 313 4.59 10.80 10.58
C VAL A 313 5.61 11.41 11.52
N HIS A 314 6.09 12.62 11.23
CA HIS A 314 7.02 13.32 12.13
C HIS A 314 6.44 13.40 13.55
N SER A 315 5.18 13.82 13.68
CA SER A 315 4.52 13.93 14.98
C SER A 315 4.35 12.56 15.66
N ALA A 316 3.91 11.54 14.92
CA ALA A 316 3.64 10.21 15.44
C ALA A 316 4.90 9.45 15.86
N LEU A 317 6.03 9.66 15.17
CA LEU A 317 7.28 8.94 15.39
C LEU A 317 8.37 9.80 16.09
N ALA A 318 8.10 11.07 16.40
CA ALA A 318 9.06 11.95 17.07
C ALA A 318 9.56 11.39 18.42
N SER A 319 8.74 10.63 19.14
CA SER A 319 9.18 9.99 20.39
C SER A 319 10.11 8.80 20.13
N ALA A 320 9.90 8.05 19.04
CA ALA A 320 10.67 6.86 18.69
C ALA A 320 12.10 7.18 18.19
N VAL A 321 12.33 8.40 17.70
CA VAL A 321 13.62 8.81 17.11
C VAL A 321 14.43 9.72 18.05
N ARG A 322 13.82 10.26 19.11
CA ARG A 322 14.57 11.03 20.12
C ARG A 322 15.49 10.10 20.91
N ALA A 323 16.80 10.36 20.84
CA ALA A 323 17.79 9.77 21.73
C ALA A 323 17.39 10.04 23.19
N ALA A 324 17.47 9.00 24.03
CA ALA A 324 17.37 9.14 25.48
C ALA A 324 18.60 9.85 26.04
#